data_AF-A0A1N6MBS4-F1
#
_entry.id   AF-A0A1N6MBS4-F1
#
_cell.length_a   1.000
_cell.length_b   1.000
_cell.length_c   1.000
_cell.angle_alpha   90.00
_cell.angle_beta   90.00
_cell.angle_gamma   90.00
#
_symmetry.space_group_name_H-M   'P 1'
#
loop_
_entity.id
_entity.type
_entity.pdbx_description
1 polymer ?
#
loop_
_entity_poly.entity_id
_entity_poly.type
_entity_poly.pdbx_seq_one_letter_code
_entity_poly.pdbx_strand_id
1 'polypeptide(L)'
;MNMPMLQSSLETDRPLKSNDSSYEQQSGQFITEMVMSVESLGAGQTQEKQLQAKQLLDQLFPLHEGSHRDVTGYVIDYHHLMAYFEDGRHTGLRYPQHFVAYLGDRNGPEAILFRNGDGCHVEVTLGNGKGTGMPELVLVDDIQLETYTHLNSVASESHATLGLRHWVSLVRADGQGHPQVCSENKEYQSKDEADYQLGISFHLNSFSA
;
A
#
# COMPACT_ATOMS: atom_id res chain seq x y z
N MET A 1 18.06 -20.74 64.40
CA MET A 1 17.79 -21.61 63.24
C MET A 1 16.66 -20.97 62.46
N ASN A 2 17.00 -20.44 61.29
CA ASN A 2 16.12 -19.65 60.44
C ASN A 2 15.76 -20.53 59.24
N MET A 3 14.47 -20.84 59.04
CA MET A 3 13.95 -21.49 57.83
C MET A 3 12.65 -20.78 57.43
N PRO A 4 12.58 -20.17 56.23
CA PRO A 4 11.44 -19.38 55.80
C PRO A 4 10.34 -20.24 55.17
N MET A 5 9.09 -19.79 55.33
CA MET A 5 7.90 -20.33 54.68
C MET A 5 7.91 -19.98 53.18
N LEU A 6 7.72 -20.99 52.32
CA LEU A 6 7.44 -20.84 50.90
C LEU A 6 6.05 -20.22 50.70
N GLN A 7 5.98 -19.00 50.15
CA GLN A 7 4.77 -18.46 49.54
C GLN A 7 4.88 -18.57 48.02
N SER A 8 3.84 -19.16 47.41
CA SER A 8 3.69 -19.36 45.98
C SER A 8 3.59 -18.03 45.24
N SER A 9 4.48 -17.80 44.28
CA SER A 9 4.33 -16.74 43.28
C SER A 9 3.21 -17.10 42.30
N LEU A 10 2.10 -16.39 42.37
CA LEU A 10 1.21 -16.19 41.24
C LEU A 10 1.70 -14.93 40.52
N GLU A 11 2.46 -15.12 39.43
CA GLU A 11 2.77 -14.04 38.49
C GLU A 11 1.48 -13.68 37.73
N THR A 12 0.90 -12.54 38.08
CA THR A 12 -0.16 -11.92 37.30
C THR A 12 0.44 -11.18 36.11
N ASP A 13 -0.07 -11.50 34.93
CA ASP A 13 0.20 -10.89 33.64
C ASP A 13 0.40 -9.37 33.69
N ARG A 14 1.53 -8.92 33.16
CA ARG A 14 1.73 -7.53 32.75
C ARG A 14 1.17 -7.38 31.33
N PRO A 15 0.25 -6.44 31.05
CA PRO A 15 -0.21 -6.22 29.69
C PRO A 15 0.92 -5.65 28.83
N LEU A 16 1.19 -6.29 27.68
CA LEU A 16 2.00 -5.70 26.61
C LEU A 16 1.33 -4.40 26.17
N LYS A 17 2.00 -3.27 26.39
CA LYS A 17 1.70 -2.04 25.65
C LYS A 17 2.21 -2.27 24.23
N SER A 18 1.31 -2.48 23.28
CA SER A 18 1.64 -2.44 21.85
C SER A 18 2.04 -1.01 21.48
N ASN A 19 3.15 -0.89 20.76
CA ASN A 19 3.81 0.35 20.40
C ASN A 19 3.38 0.78 18.98
N ASP A 20 2.09 0.63 18.65
CA ASP A 20 1.53 0.80 17.30
C ASP A 20 1.36 2.27 16.88
N SER A 21 1.44 3.23 17.81
CA SER A 21 1.21 4.66 17.52
C SER A 21 2.31 5.33 16.70
N SER A 22 3.47 4.69 16.49
CA SER A 22 4.58 5.29 15.73
C SER A 22 4.44 5.09 14.22
N TYR A 23 3.78 4.02 13.76
CA TYR A 23 3.68 3.68 12.34
C TYR A 23 2.65 4.57 11.63
N GLU A 24 1.49 4.76 12.24
CA GLU A 24 0.38 5.57 11.70
C GLU A 24 0.73 7.07 11.66
N GLN A 25 1.39 7.58 12.70
CA GLN A 25 1.71 9.00 12.83
C GLN A 25 2.86 9.42 11.90
N GLN A 26 3.84 8.54 11.65
CA GLN A 26 4.91 8.76 10.67
C GLN A 26 4.40 8.60 9.23
N SER A 27 3.52 7.63 8.96
CA SER A 27 2.97 7.39 7.62
C SER A 27 2.05 8.53 7.15
N GLY A 28 1.18 9.05 8.04
CA GLY A 28 0.26 10.15 7.70
C GLY A 28 0.95 11.50 7.48
N GLN A 29 1.99 11.80 8.28
CA GLN A 29 2.81 12.99 8.11
C GLN A 29 3.60 12.94 6.79
N PHE A 30 4.05 11.74 6.37
CA PHE A 30 4.80 11.56 5.14
C PHE A 30 3.94 11.52 3.86
N ILE A 31 2.74 10.93 3.88
CA ILE A 31 1.79 11.04 2.74
C ILE A 31 1.46 12.51 2.52
N THR A 32 1.28 13.27 3.60
CA THR A 32 1.11 14.72 3.54
C THR A 32 2.33 15.39 2.91
N GLU A 33 3.55 15.09 3.38
CA GLU A 33 4.78 15.63 2.80
C GLU A 33 4.96 15.28 1.31
N MET A 34 4.57 14.08 0.88
CA MET A 34 4.63 13.67 -0.52
C MET A 34 3.57 14.36 -1.36
N VAL A 35 2.32 14.47 -0.89
CA VAL A 35 1.26 15.26 -1.55
C VAL A 35 1.72 16.70 -1.74
N MET A 36 2.31 17.31 -0.70
CA MET A 36 2.88 18.66 -0.77
C MET A 36 4.12 18.71 -1.70
N SER A 37 4.87 17.62 -1.82
CA SER A 37 6.01 17.52 -2.75
C SER A 37 5.54 17.42 -4.20
N VAL A 38 4.42 16.73 -4.51
CA VAL A 38 3.78 16.73 -5.85
C VAL A 38 3.49 18.15 -6.31
N GLU A 39 3.01 19.01 -5.41
CA GLU A 39 2.74 20.43 -5.69
C GLU A 39 4.02 21.25 -5.91
N SER A 40 5.09 20.95 -5.15
CA SER A 40 6.41 21.59 -5.33
C SER A 40 7.21 21.05 -6.53
N LEU A 41 6.80 19.92 -7.11
CA LEU A 41 7.42 19.26 -8.27
C LEU A 41 6.98 19.88 -9.61
N GLY A 42 6.84 21.22 -9.64
CA GLY A 42 6.85 21.97 -10.89
C GLY A 42 8.12 21.62 -11.67
N ALA A 43 7.98 20.82 -12.74
CA ALA A 43 9.06 20.41 -13.64
C ALA A 43 10.31 19.76 -12.99
N GLY A 44 10.18 19.07 -11.85
CA GLY A 44 11.27 18.29 -11.24
C GLY A 44 11.66 17.04 -12.03
N GLN A 45 12.95 16.65 -11.98
CA GLN A 45 13.55 15.57 -12.78
C GLN A 45 12.86 14.21 -12.52
N THR A 46 12.59 13.44 -13.59
CA THR A 46 11.95 12.11 -13.52
C THR A 46 12.60 11.17 -12.51
N GLN A 47 13.93 11.26 -12.33
CA GLN A 47 14.68 10.40 -11.41
C GLN A 47 14.39 10.68 -9.93
N GLU A 48 14.17 11.94 -9.54
CA GLU A 48 13.83 12.31 -8.17
C GLU A 48 12.43 11.80 -7.80
N LYS A 49 11.47 11.91 -8.72
CA LYS A 49 10.13 11.35 -8.54
C LYS A 49 10.16 9.84 -8.32
N GLN A 50 10.96 9.12 -9.11
CA GLN A 50 11.15 7.68 -8.94
C GLN A 50 11.74 7.34 -7.57
N LEU A 51 12.75 8.09 -7.13
CA LEU A 51 13.37 7.90 -5.83
C LEU A 51 12.35 8.02 -4.69
N GLN A 52 11.55 9.09 -4.72
CA GLN A 52 10.54 9.36 -3.70
C GLN A 52 9.44 8.30 -3.71
N ALA A 53 8.94 7.91 -4.88
CA ALA A 53 7.93 6.86 -5.01
C ALA A 53 8.42 5.53 -4.41
N LYS A 54 9.63 5.10 -4.72
CA LYS A 54 10.23 3.88 -4.16
C LYS A 54 10.48 3.99 -2.65
N GLN A 55 10.86 5.16 -2.15
CA GLN A 55 10.98 5.42 -0.70
C GLN A 55 9.64 5.35 0.03
N LEU A 56 8.54 5.77 -0.61
CA LEU A 56 7.20 5.61 -0.03
C LEU A 56 6.86 4.12 0.12
N LEU A 57 7.18 3.30 -0.89
CA LEU A 57 6.96 1.86 -0.79
C LEU A 57 7.78 1.24 0.34
N ASP A 58 9.05 1.62 0.51
CA ASP A 58 9.88 1.15 1.63
C ASP A 58 9.28 1.50 2.99
N GLN A 59 8.59 2.62 3.12
CA GLN A 59 7.95 3.02 4.37
C GLN A 59 6.61 2.33 4.61
N LEU A 60 5.75 2.25 3.59
CA LEU A 60 4.40 1.69 3.73
C LEU A 60 4.41 0.16 3.72
N PHE A 61 5.16 -0.42 2.80
CA PHE A 61 5.18 -1.86 2.50
C PHE A 61 6.62 -2.39 2.42
N PRO A 62 7.43 -2.23 3.48
CA PRO A 62 8.84 -2.58 3.46
C PRO A 62 9.08 -4.00 2.96
N LEU A 63 10.13 -4.18 2.16
CA LEU A 63 10.66 -5.51 1.86
C LEU A 63 11.26 -6.14 3.12
N HIS A 64 11.25 -7.47 3.20
CA HIS A 64 11.92 -8.19 4.30
C HIS A 64 13.43 -7.91 4.29
N GLU A 65 14.04 -7.85 3.11
CA GLU A 65 15.43 -7.47 2.89
C GLU A 65 15.57 -6.49 1.72
N GLY A 66 16.53 -5.57 1.77
CA GLY A 66 16.76 -4.61 0.68
C GLY A 66 15.74 -3.47 0.63
N SER A 67 15.61 -2.85 -0.55
CA SER A 67 14.76 -1.68 -0.78
C SER A 67 14.09 -1.76 -2.15
N HIS A 68 12.86 -1.25 -2.26
CA HIS A 68 12.12 -1.08 -3.52
C HIS A 68 12.90 -0.26 -4.57
N ARG A 69 13.91 0.51 -4.13
CA ARG A 69 14.78 1.28 -5.00
C ARG A 69 15.59 0.42 -5.96
N ASP A 70 16.04 -0.73 -5.49
CA ASP A 70 16.99 -1.60 -6.18
C ASP A 70 16.30 -2.77 -6.91
N VAL A 71 14.97 -2.81 -6.87
CA VAL A 71 14.18 -3.88 -7.50
C VAL A 71 14.20 -3.76 -9.02
N THR A 72 14.48 -4.87 -9.69
CA THR A 72 14.49 -5.04 -11.15
C THR A 72 13.27 -5.80 -11.68
N GLY A 73 12.49 -6.45 -10.79
CA GLY A 73 11.23 -7.07 -11.16
C GLY A 73 10.38 -7.43 -9.96
N TYR A 74 9.07 -7.42 -10.15
CA TYR A 74 8.13 -8.04 -9.21
C TYR A 74 7.51 -9.26 -9.88
N VAL A 75 7.36 -10.33 -9.11
CA VAL A 75 6.70 -11.57 -9.53
C VAL A 75 5.77 -12.02 -8.43
N ILE A 76 4.65 -12.61 -8.81
CA ILE A 76 3.68 -13.18 -7.88
C ILE A 76 3.85 -14.68 -7.90
N ASP A 77 4.56 -15.16 -6.88
CA ASP A 77 4.84 -16.57 -6.68
C ASP A 77 3.88 -17.14 -5.63
N TYR A 78 3.10 -18.13 -6.02
CA TYR A 78 1.92 -18.60 -5.29
C TYR A 78 1.02 -17.40 -4.89
N HIS A 79 0.92 -17.08 -3.59
CA HIS A 79 0.10 -15.99 -3.07
C HIS A 79 0.95 -14.82 -2.50
N HIS A 80 2.23 -14.75 -2.85
CA HIS A 80 3.17 -13.76 -2.33
C HIS A 80 3.73 -12.87 -3.43
N LEU A 81 3.89 -11.59 -3.10
CA LEU A 81 4.67 -10.66 -3.91
C LEU A 81 6.16 -10.87 -3.64
N MET A 82 6.91 -11.17 -4.69
CA MET A 82 8.36 -11.37 -4.66
C MET A 82 9.05 -10.24 -5.44
N ALA A 83 9.96 -9.54 -4.79
CA ALA A 83 10.82 -8.52 -5.38
C ALA A 83 12.18 -9.12 -5.74
N TYR A 84 12.61 -8.94 -6.99
CA TYR A 84 13.88 -9.43 -7.53
C TYR A 84 14.88 -8.29 -7.68
N PHE A 85 16.15 -8.60 -7.44
CA PHE A 85 17.27 -7.66 -7.56
C PHE A 85 18.20 -8.06 -8.72
N GLU A 86 19.07 -7.12 -9.12
CA GLU A 86 20.01 -7.30 -10.24
C GLU A 86 20.95 -8.51 -10.05
N ASP A 87 21.33 -8.82 -8.80
CA ASP A 87 22.20 -9.95 -8.47
C ASP A 87 21.48 -11.31 -8.43
N GLY A 88 20.19 -11.34 -8.75
CA GLY A 88 19.35 -12.53 -8.76
C GLY A 88 18.80 -12.93 -7.38
N ARG A 89 19.16 -12.21 -6.30
CA ARG A 89 18.46 -12.37 -5.02
C ARG A 89 17.01 -11.91 -5.17
N HIS A 90 16.16 -12.46 -4.31
CA HIS A 90 14.76 -12.05 -4.20
C HIS A 90 14.29 -12.10 -2.76
N THR A 91 13.25 -11.34 -2.47
CA THR A 91 12.65 -11.21 -1.13
C THR A 91 11.14 -11.00 -1.25
N GLY A 92 10.41 -11.38 -0.21
CA GLY A 92 9.02 -10.94 -0.03
C GLY A 92 8.92 -9.60 0.70
N LEU A 93 7.69 -9.16 0.93
CA LEU A 93 7.36 -8.09 1.88
C LEU A 93 7.69 -8.53 3.31
N ARG A 94 8.08 -7.58 4.16
CA ARG A 94 8.20 -7.76 5.61
C ARG A 94 6.86 -8.14 6.25
N TYR A 95 5.77 -7.65 5.69
CA TYR A 95 4.40 -7.92 6.12
C TYR A 95 3.59 -8.44 4.93
N PRO A 96 3.66 -9.76 4.63
CA PRO A 96 3.06 -10.34 3.41
C PRO A 96 1.55 -10.14 3.30
N GLN A 97 0.85 -9.96 4.42
CA GLN A 97 -0.59 -9.75 4.44
C GLN A 97 -1.04 -8.45 3.75
N HIS A 98 -0.16 -7.46 3.60
CA HIS A 98 -0.49 -6.22 2.91
C HIS A 98 -0.71 -6.41 1.42
N PHE A 99 -0.09 -7.42 0.80
CA PHE A 99 -0.39 -7.75 -0.59
C PHE A 99 -1.75 -8.47 -0.68
N VAL A 100 -2.64 -7.95 -1.52
CA VAL A 100 -4.01 -8.47 -1.66
C VAL A 100 -4.40 -8.82 -3.09
N ALA A 101 -3.94 -8.08 -4.09
CA ALA A 101 -4.30 -8.31 -5.50
C ALA A 101 -3.29 -7.70 -6.48
N TYR A 102 -3.44 -8.00 -7.76
CA TYR A 102 -2.60 -7.50 -8.84
C TYR A 102 -3.37 -7.42 -10.16
N LEU A 103 -2.84 -6.64 -11.11
CA LEU A 103 -3.31 -6.56 -12.48
C LEU A 103 -2.22 -7.04 -13.45
N GLY A 104 -2.60 -7.72 -14.54
CA GLY A 104 -1.67 -8.21 -15.56
C GLY A 104 -1.11 -9.61 -15.28
N ASP A 105 0.09 -9.91 -15.79
CA ASP A 105 0.72 -11.23 -15.67
C ASP A 105 1.44 -11.41 -14.32
N ARG A 106 1.45 -12.64 -13.78
CA ARG A 106 2.14 -12.95 -12.52
C ARG A 106 3.65 -12.69 -12.57
N ASN A 107 4.29 -12.88 -13.72
CA ASN A 107 5.73 -12.72 -13.90
C ASN A 107 6.14 -11.28 -14.23
N GLY A 108 5.17 -10.39 -14.38
CA GLY A 108 5.36 -8.99 -14.71
C GLY A 108 4.05 -8.25 -14.54
N PRO A 109 3.60 -8.02 -13.29
CA PRO A 109 2.33 -7.37 -13.04
C PRO A 109 2.37 -5.93 -13.55
N GLU A 110 1.27 -5.47 -14.11
CA GLU A 110 1.09 -4.07 -14.52
C GLU A 110 0.79 -3.19 -13.31
N ALA A 111 0.06 -3.72 -12.33
CA ALA A 111 -0.20 -3.04 -11.07
C ALA A 111 -0.22 -4.04 -9.90
N ILE A 112 0.17 -3.54 -8.72
CA ILE A 112 0.12 -4.28 -7.47
C ILE A 112 -0.80 -3.52 -6.52
N LEU A 113 -1.72 -4.25 -5.89
CA LEU A 113 -2.66 -3.70 -4.92
C LEU A 113 -2.28 -4.16 -3.51
N PHE A 114 -2.06 -3.17 -2.66
CA PHE A 114 -1.84 -3.36 -1.24
C PHE A 114 -3.06 -2.92 -0.42
N ARG A 115 -3.18 -3.45 0.79
CA ARG A 115 -4.15 -3.02 1.81
C ARG A 115 -3.43 -2.81 3.14
N ASN A 116 -3.48 -1.60 3.66
CA ASN A 116 -2.84 -1.26 4.94
C ASN A 116 -3.63 -1.82 6.15
N GLY A 117 -3.12 -1.61 7.36
CA GLY A 117 -3.77 -2.07 8.60
C GLY A 117 -5.17 -1.49 8.83
N ASP A 118 -5.42 -0.27 8.33
CA ASP A 118 -6.72 0.43 8.42
C ASP A 118 -7.73 -0.04 7.38
N GLY A 119 -7.31 -0.93 6.48
CA GLY A 119 -8.14 -1.49 5.43
C GLY A 119 -8.23 -0.63 4.16
N CYS A 120 -7.48 0.46 4.07
CA CYS A 120 -7.35 1.30 2.88
C CYS A 120 -6.44 0.66 1.84
N HIS A 121 -6.81 0.79 0.57
CA HIS A 121 -6.05 0.26 -0.54
C HIS A 121 -5.02 1.27 -1.06
N VAL A 122 -3.88 0.74 -1.50
CA VAL A 122 -2.85 1.48 -2.24
C VAL A 122 -2.54 0.71 -3.51
N GLU A 123 -2.82 1.31 -4.66
CA GLU A 123 -2.43 0.76 -5.96
C GLU A 123 -1.07 1.33 -6.36
N VAL A 124 -0.19 0.45 -6.83
CA VAL A 124 1.10 0.82 -7.40
C VAL A 124 1.11 0.36 -8.84
N THR A 125 1.09 1.31 -9.77
CA THR A 125 1.16 1.05 -11.20
C THR A 125 2.62 1.04 -11.63
N LEU A 126 3.04 -0.06 -12.23
CA LEU A 126 4.42 -0.27 -12.66
C LEU A 126 4.61 0.27 -14.08
N GLY A 127 5.74 0.93 -14.28
CA GLY A 127 6.12 1.46 -15.58
C GLY A 127 6.70 0.41 -16.50
N ASN A 128 6.40 0.55 -17.79
CA ASN A 128 6.97 -0.30 -18.82
C ASN A 128 8.48 0.01 -18.96
N GLY A 129 9.32 -1.00 -18.72
CA GLY A 129 10.75 -0.91 -19.00
C GLY A 129 11.01 -0.69 -20.49
N LYS A 130 12.19 -0.13 -20.84
CA LYS A 130 12.49 0.24 -22.24
C LYS A 130 12.82 -0.96 -23.15
N GLY A 131 12.73 -2.19 -22.64
CA GLY A 131 12.98 -3.40 -23.43
C GLY A 131 14.41 -3.50 -23.96
N THR A 132 15.40 -2.94 -23.24
CA THR A 132 16.79 -2.85 -23.70
C THR A 132 17.56 -4.17 -23.63
N GLY A 133 16.94 -5.24 -23.11
CA GLY A 133 17.56 -6.56 -22.96
C GLY A 133 18.51 -6.67 -21.76
N MET A 134 18.71 -5.59 -21.00
CA MET A 134 19.43 -5.56 -19.73
C MET A 134 18.43 -5.48 -18.57
N PRO A 135 18.76 -6.03 -17.38
CA PRO A 135 17.95 -5.81 -16.19
C PRO A 135 17.94 -4.32 -15.85
N GLU A 136 16.76 -3.69 -15.94
CA GLU A 136 16.52 -2.30 -15.54
C GLU A 136 15.79 -2.27 -14.21
N LEU A 137 15.99 -1.21 -13.42
CA LEU A 137 15.20 -0.98 -12.22
C LEU A 137 13.73 -0.77 -12.60
N VAL A 138 12.83 -1.40 -11.86
CA VAL A 138 11.38 -1.22 -12.04
C VAL A 138 11.05 0.26 -11.85
N LEU A 139 10.32 0.83 -12.79
CA LEU A 139 9.76 2.17 -12.68
C LEU A 139 8.39 2.10 -12.01
N VAL A 140 8.07 3.13 -11.24
CA VAL A 140 6.74 3.33 -10.65
C VAL A 140 6.07 4.44 -11.44
N ASP A 141 5.07 4.10 -12.25
CA ASP A 141 4.33 5.07 -13.06
C ASP A 141 3.37 5.89 -12.20
N ASP A 142 2.71 5.24 -11.24
CA ASP A 142 1.84 5.92 -10.29
C ASP A 142 1.72 5.16 -8.96
N ILE A 143 1.37 5.89 -7.91
CA ILE A 143 0.91 5.34 -6.64
C ILE A 143 -0.41 6.03 -6.32
N GLN A 144 -1.49 5.26 -6.21
CA GLN A 144 -2.83 5.78 -5.92
C GLN A 144 -3.31 5.33 -4.55
N LEU A 145 -3.67 6.29 -3.71
CA LEU A 145 -4.25 6.05 -2.40
C LEU A 145 -5.78 6.05 -2.50
N GLU A 146 -6.40 5.02 -1.93
CA GLU A 146 -7.84 4.99 -1.75
C GLU A 146 -8.27 5.99 -0.67
N THR A 147 -9.31 6.75 -0.98
CA THR A 147 -10.10 7.51 -0.01
C THR A 147 -11.57 7.42 -0.36
N TYR A 148 -12.45 7.94 0.48
CA TYR A 148 -13.88 7.94 0.20
C TYR A 148 -14.60 9.12 0.84
N THR A 149 -15.69 9.53 0.21
CA THR A 149 -16.64 10.50 0.78
C THR A 149 -17.90 9.79 1.24
N HIS A 150 -18.40 10.19 2.41
CA HIS A 150 -19.68 9.71 2.94
C HIS A 150 -20.82 10.47 2.27
N LEU A 151 -21.65 9.75 1.53
CA LEU A 151 -22.90 10.27 0.99
C LEU A 151 -24.05 9.87 1.91
N ASN A 152 -24.64 10.88 2.55
CA ASN A 152 -25.83 10.68 3.36
C ASN A 152 -27.04 10.54 2.42
N SER A 153 -27.56 9.33 2.28
CA SER A 153 -28.85 9.14 1.60
C SER A 153 -29.97 9.65 2.50
N VAL A 154 -30.63 10.73 2.07
CA VAL A 154 -31.86 11.25 2.72
C VAL A 154 -33.10 10.40 2.41
N ALA A 155 -32.94 9.36 1.59
CA ALA A 155 -34.04 8.57 1.05
C ALA A 155 -33.87 7.09 1.38
N SER A 156 -34.14 6.71 2.63
CA SER A 156 -34.75 5.43 3.05
C SER A 156 -34.59 5.27 4.57
N GLU A 157 -35.60 4.67 5.21
CA GLU A 157 -35.69 4.37 6.65
C GLU A 157 -34.60 3.40 7.16
N SER A 158 -33.65 3.00 6.31
CA SER A 158 -32.63 1.99 6.55
C SER A 158 -31.23 2.53 6.94
N HIS A 159 -31.04 3.86 7.04
CA HIS A 159 -29.76 4.48 7.47
C HIS A 159 -28.50 3.92 6.77
N ALA A 160 -28.62 3.42 5.53
CA ALA A 160 -27.45 2.92 4.80
C ALA A 160 -26.59 4.12 4.36
N THR A 161 -25.43 4.29 5.00
CA THR A 161 -24.45 5.28 4.55
C THR A 161 -23.74 4.74 3.31
N LEU A 162 -23.84 5.48 2.20
CA LEU A 162 -23.14 5.17 0.96
C LEU A 162 -21.75 5.82 1.02
N GLY A 163 -20.72 5.07 0.66
CA GLY A 163 -19.39 5.59 0.40
C GLY A 163 -19.19 5.77 -1.11
N LEU A 164 -18.63 6.90 -1.52
CA LEU A 164 -18.10 7.10 -2.87
C LEU A 164 -16.58 7.03 -2.79
N ARG A 165 -15.99 6.05 -3.47
CA ARG A 165 -14.55 5.78 -3.52
C ARG A 165 -13.85 6.74 -4.48
N HIS A 166 -12.74 7.27 -4.03
CA HIS A 166 -11.83 8.08 -4.83
C HIS A 166 -10.42 7.49 -4.78
N TRP A 167 -9.65 7.71 -5.84
CA TRP A 167 -8.25 7.35 -5.93
C TRP A 167 -7.44 8.62 -6.13
N VAL A 168 -6.49 8.88 -5.23
CA VAL A 168 -5.63 10.06 -5.24
C VAL A 168 -4.24 9.65 -5.69
N SER A 169 -3.80 10.15 -6.84
CA SER A 169 -2.44 9.93 -7.35
C SER A 169 -1.42 10.73 -6.55
N LEU A 170 -0.34 10.06 -6.14
CA LEU A 170 0.78 10.62 -5.39
C LEU A 170 2.01 10.88 -6.27
N VAL A 171 1.97 10.50 -7.55
CA VAL A 171 3.11 10.68 -8.48
C VAL A 171 2.69 11.55 -9.67
N ARG A 172 1.47 11.37 -10.17
CA ARG A 172 0.93 12.12 -11.31
C ARG A 172 0.21 13.36 -10.83
N ALA A 173 0.56 14.48 -11.47
CA ALA A 173 -0.10 15.75 -11.28
C ALA A 173 -0.89 16.15 -12.53
N ASP A 174 -1.91 16.98 -12.37
CA ASP A 174 -2.58 17.65 -13.47
C ASP A 174 -1.68 18.73 -14.10
N GLY A 175 -2.20 19.44 -15.11
CA GLY A 175 -1.45 20.52 -15.78
C GLY A 175 -1.13 21.74 -14.89
N GLN A 176 -1.72 21.81 -13.68
CA GLN A 176 -1.49 22.86 -12.69
C GLN A 176 -0.57 22.40 -11.55
N GLY A 177 -0.17 21.12 -11.53
CA GLY A 177 0.67 20.55 -10.48
C GLY A 177 -0.10 19.94 -9.31
N HIS A 178 -1.44 19.89 -9.36
CA HIS A 178 -2.23 19.27 -8.30
C HIS A 178 -2.27 17.75 -8.45
N PRO A 179 -2.34 16.99 -7.34
CA PRO A 179 -2.62 15.56 -7.38
C PRO A 179 -3.85 15.23 -8.22
N GLN A 180 -3.74 14.23 -9.10
CA GLN A 180 -4.91 13.76 -9.86
C GLN A 180 -5.83 12.93 -8.95
N VAL A 181 -7.13 13.18 -9.03
CA VAL A 181 -8.15 12.40 -8.32
C VAL A 181 -9.14 11.83 -9.32
N CYS A 182 -9.37 10.52 -9.26
CA CYS A 182 -10.38 9.84 -10.07
C CYS A 182 -11.35 9.02 -9.22
N SER A 183 -12.46 8.61 -9.82
CA SER A 183 -13.46 7.73 -9.21
C SER A 183 -13.91 6.77 -10.27
N GLU A 184 -13.46 5.53 -10.17
CA GLU A 184 -13.67 4.48 -11.16
C GLU A 184 -13.76 3.13 -10.46
N ASN A 185 -14.41 2.18 -11.14
CA ASN A 185 -14.31 0.78 -10.73
C ASN A 185 -12.91 0.29 -11.07
N LYS A 186 -12.29 -0.44 -10.14
CA LYS A 186 -11.02 -1.11 -10.39
C LYS A 186 -11.18 -2.61 -10.20
N GLU A 187 -10.58 -3.38 -11.08
CA GLU A 187 -10.68 -4.84 -11.12
C GLU A 187 -9.27 -5.42 -11.14
N TYR A 188 -9.07 -6.47 -10.37
CA TYR A 188 -7.78 -7.13 -10.18
C TYR A 188 -7.98 -8.64 -10.02
N GLN A 189 -6.88 -9.37 -10.11
CA GLN A 189 -6.79 -10.74 -9.62
C GLN A 189 -6.27 -10.71 -8.18
N SER A 190 -7.03 -11.27 -7.23
CA SER A 190 -6.53 -11.44 -5.86
C SER A 190 -5.32 -12.37 -5.81
N LYS A 191 -4.55 -12.30 -4.72
CA LYS A 191 -3.42 -13.22 -4.49
C LYS A 191 -3.81 -14.70 -4.49
N ASP A 192 -5.09 -15.00 -4.23
CA ASP A 192 -5.67 -16.35 -4.22
C ASP A 192 -6.40 -16.68 -5.55
N GLU A 193 -6.15 -15.92 -6.63
CA GLU A 193 -6.73 -16.15 -7.97
C GLU A 193 -8.25 -16.00 -8.07
N ALA A 194 -8.90 -15.40 -7.08
CA ALA A 194 -10.27 -14.95 -7.19
C ALA A 194 -10.35 -13.52 -7.77
N ASP A 195 -11.47 -13.18 -8.39
CA ASP A 195 -11.75 -11.82 -8.85
C ASP A 195 -11.78 -10.85 -7.65
N TYR A 196 -11.12 -9.71 -7.80
CA TYR A 196 -11.03 -8.67 -6.77
C TYR A 196 -11.54 -7.35 -7.34
N GLN A 197 -12.74 -6.95 -6.95
CA GLN A 197 -13.42 -5.77 -7.49
C GLN A 197 -13.59 -4.68 -6.45
N LEU A 198 -13.16 -3.47 -6.80
CA LEU A 198 -13.31 -2.26 -6.01
C LEU A 198 -14.26 -1.32 -6.74
N GLY A 199 -15.52 -1.34 -6.33
CA GLY A 199 -16.56 -0.49 -6.90
C GLY A 199 -16.40 0.99 -6.53
N ILE A 200 -16.80 1.87 -7.45
CA ILE A 200 -16.85 3.31 -7.25
C ILE A 200 -17.74 3.70 -6.06
N SER A 201 -18.79 2.94 -5.80
CA SER A 201 -19.66 3.11 -4.64
C SER A 201 -19.79 1.82 -3.84
N PHE A 202 -19.93 1.97 -2.54
CA PHE A 202 -20.08 0.84 -1.62
C PHE A 202 -20.95 1.23 -0.42
N HIS A 203 -21.45 0.24 0.30
CA HIS A 203 -22.17 0.46 1.56
C HIS A 203 -21.18 0.44 2.72
N LEU A 204 -21.18 1.45 3.59
CA LEU A 204 -20.25 1.48 4.73
C LEU A 204 -20.55 0.41 5.79
N ASN A 205 -21.77 -0.15 5.77
CA ASN A 205 -22.19 -1.22 6.66
C ASN A 205 -21.55 -2.58 6.31
N SER A 206 -20.72 -2.68 5.26
CA SER A 206 -20.03 -3.92 4.88
C SER A 206 -18.60 -4.05 5.41
N PHE A 207 -18.11 -3.13 6.24
CA PHE A 207 -16.87 -3.36 7.00
C PHE A 207 -17.15 -4.21 8.24
N SER A 208 -17.46 -5.50 8.04
CA SER A 208 -17.49 -6.48 9.12
C SER A 208 -16.43 -7.54 8.88
N ALA A 209 -15.43 -7.53 9.77
CA ALA A 209 -14.42 -8.56 10.08
C ALA A 209 -13.41 -8.94 8.97
#